data_AF-A0A853CP21-F1
#
_entry.id   AF-A0A853CP21-F1
#
_cell.length_a   1.000
_cell.length_b   1.000
_cell.length_c   1.000
_cell.angle_alpha   90.00
_cell.angle_beta   90.00
_cell.angle_gamma   90.00
#
_symmetry.space_group_name_H-M   'P 1'
#
loop_
_entity.id
_entity.type
_entity.pdbx_description
1 polymer ?
#
loop_
_entity_poly.entity_id
_entity_poly.type
_entity_poly.pdbx_seq_one_letter_code
_entity_poly.pdbx_strand_id
1 'polypeptide(L)'
;MATTAALAVVLAMLAGQRWQLPLRTAGSVSHVPQSLVCFLLVCAGACLWAAGKATRPAETFRSPTAAQLWWVLTAGAAVVSITAALSLAADAGAHLQPTVLLARWLVPFVPAVLAGVLARRDGRGARIRAALGTGAVTLPLFAVGWALYASPAGVALATADVVSMVLLAGAAPFALAVAFVAAERR
;
A
#
# COMPACT_ATOMS: atom_id res chain seq x y z
N MET A 1 5.24 3.20 -13.17
CA MET A 1 4.69 1.83 -13.20
C MET A 1 5.79 0.80 -13.07
N ALA A 2 6.76 0.73 -13.99
CA ALA A 2 7.89 -0.22 -13.87
C ALA A 2 8.72 0.01 -12.59
N THR A 3 8.99 1.27 -12.24
CA THR A 3 9.71 1.65 -11.01
C THR A 3 8.98 1.30 -9.73
N THR A 4 7.66 1.45 -9.70
CA THR A 4 6.82 1.13 -8.53
C THR A 4 6.66 -0.38 -8.34
N ALA A 5 6.56 -1.14 -9.45
CA ALA A 5 6.56 -2.59 -9.40
C ALA A 5 7.93 -3.14 -8.94
N ALA A 6 9.03 -2.62 -9.49
CA ALA A 6 10.37 -2.99 -9.06
C ALA A 6 10.61 -2.67 -7.58
N LEU A 7 10.16 -1.49 -7.12
CA LEU A 7 10.21 -1.12 -5.70
C LEU A 7 9.42 -2.10 -4.85
N ALA A 8 8.18 -2.45 -5.23
CA ALA A 8 7.37 -3.43 -4.50
C ALA A 8 8.07 -4.80 -4.39
N VAL A 9 8.67 -5.28 -5.47
CA VAL A 9 9.42 -6.56 -5.48
C VAL A 9 10.63 -6.49 -4.54
N VAL A 10 11.46 -5.45 -4.65
CA VAL A 10 12.66 -5.28 -3.80
C VAL A 10 12.26 -5.19 -2.33
N LEU A 11 11.26 -4.38 -2.00
CA LEU A 11 10.79 -4.23 -0.62
C LEU A 11 10.19 -5.53 -0.08
N ALA A 12 9.44 -6.28 -0.90
CA ALA A 12 8.90 -7.59 -0.51
C ALA A 12 10.01 -8.62 -0.26
N MET A 13 11.08 -8.64 -1.08
CA MET A 13 12.23 -9.53 -0.87
C MET A 13 12.98 -9.20 0.43
N LEU A 14 13.14 -7.91 0.75
CA LEU A 14 13.73 -7.47 2.01
C LEU A 14 12.84 -7.81 3.21
N ALA A 15 11.53 -7.66 3.06
CA ALA A 15 10.54 -8.03 4.07
C ALA A 15 10.44 -9.55 4.30
N GLY A 16 10.75 -10.37 3.29
CA GLY A 16 10.78 -11.83 3.39
C GLY A 16 12.00 -12.40 4.13
N GLN A 17 12.92 -11.56 4.60
CA GLN A 17 14.03 -11.99 5.46
C GLN A 17 13.51 -12.43 6.85
N ARG A 18 14.35 -13.07 7.66
CA ARG A 18 13.99 -13.47 9.03
C ARG A 18 13.96 -12.25 9.96
N TRP A 19 12.81 -11.58 10.01
CA TRP A 19 12.56 -10.48 10.94
C TRP A 19 12.07 -11.00 12.28
N GLN A 20 12.39 -10.26 13.36
CA GLN A 20 11.62 -10.38 14.59
C GLN A 20 10.22 -9.80 14.31
N LEU A 21 9.18 -10.59 14.57
CA LEU A 21 7.81 -10.21 14.28
C LEU A 21 7.12 -9.71 15.57
N PRO A 22 6.16 -8.77 15.45
CA PRO A 22 5.34 -8.37 16.57
C PRO A 22 4.45 -9.52 17.03
N LEU A 23 3.93 -9.42 18.26
CA LEU A 23 3.01 -10.40 18.82
C LEU A 23 1.62 -9.78 18.97
N ARG A 24 0.57 -10.59 18.85
CA ARG A 24 -0.78 -10.16 19.19
C ARG A 24 -1.12 -10.59 20.61
N THR A 25 -1.32 -9.63 21.52
CA THR A 25 -1.69 -9.86 22.92
C THR A 25 -3.01 -9.16 23.22
N ALA A 26 -4.02 -9.91 23.66
CA ALA A 26 -5.36 -9.39 24.00
C ALA A 26 -5.98 -8.51 22.88
N GLY A 27 -5.79 -8.91 21.61
CA GLY A 27 -6.30 -8.19 20.44
C GLY A 27 -5.44 -7.01 19.96
N SER A 28 -4.47 -6.56 20.76
CA SER A 28 -3.53 -5.48 20.41
C SER A 28 -2.21 -6.03 19.83
N VAL A 29 -1.58 -5.25 18.95
CA VAL A 29 -0.23 -5.53 18.45
C VAL A 29 0.78 -5.01 19.48
N SER A 30 1.61 -5.89 20.02
CA SER A 30 2.60 -5.59 21.06
C SER A 30 3.99 -6.11 20.66
N HIS A 31 5.00 -5.73 21.45
CA HIS A 31 6.40 -6.10 21.24
C HIS A 31 6.91 -5.79 19.83
N VAL A 32 6.49 -4.67 19.24
CA VAL A 32 6.91 -4.29 17.88
C VAL A 32 8.40 -3.96 17.89
N PRO A 33 9.25 -4.73 17.17
CA PRO A 33 10.68 -4.46 17.19
C PRO A 33 10.99 -3.12 16.52
N GLN A 34 11.85 -2.31 17.15
CA GLN A 34 12.21 -0.99 16.63
C GLN A 34 12.80 -1.06 15.22
N SER A 35 13.60 -2.10 14.93
CA SER A 35 14.17 -2.34 13.60
C SER A 35 13.08 -2.53 12.52
N LEU A 36 11.99 -3.21 12.84
CA LEU A 36 10.87 -3.42 11.94
C LEU A 36 10.11 -2.10 11.68
N VAL A 37 9.89 -1.29 12.72
CA VAL A 37 9.29 0.05 12.57
C VAL A 37 10.15 0.93 11.68
N CYS A 38 11.47 0.99 11.94
CA CYS A 38 12.41 1.75 11.12
C CYS A 38 12.38 1.29 9.66
N PHE A 39 12.38 -0.02 9.42
CA PHE A 39 12.26 -0.59 8.07
C PHE A 39 10.97 -0.15 7.37
N LEU A 40 9.81 -0.27 8.03
CA LEU A 40 8.52 0.13 7.47
C LEU A 40 8.45 1.64 7.17
N LEU A 41 9.03 2.47 8.03
CA LEU A 41 9.12 3.92 7.80
C LEU A 41 10.00 4.25 6.60
N VAL A 42 11.13 3.56 6.43
CA VAL A 42 12.01 3.72 5.25
C VAL A 42 11.27 3.28 3.98
N CYS A 43 10.57 2.14 4.01
CA CYS A 43 9.72 1.68 2.91
C CYS A 43 8.67 2.72 2.53
N ALA A 44 7.95 3.25 3.52
CA ALA A 44 6.91 4.26 3.31
C ALA A 44 7.50 5.56 2.75
N GLY A 45 8.63 6.03 3.27
CA GLY A 45 9.34 7.20 2.76
C GLY A 45 9.77 7.03 1.31
N ALA A 46 10.35 5.89 0.95
CA ALA A 46 10.72 5.57 -0.42
C ALA A 46 9.51 5.53 -1.36
N CYS A 47 8.39 4.94 -0.91
CA CYS A 47 7.15 4.90 -1.67
C CYS A 47 6.54 6.29 -1.86
N LEU A 48 6.47 7.11 -0.81
CA LEU A 48 5.98 8.49 -0.87
C LEU A 48 6.82 9.36 -1.81
N TRP A 49 8.14 9.20 -1.76
CA TRP A 49 9.05 9.90 -2.67
C TRP A 49 8.83 9.47 -4.13
N ALA A 50 8.71 8.17 -4.39
CA ALA A 50 8.44 7.64 -5.73
C ALA A 50 7.08 8.11 -6.25
N ALA A 51 6.05 8.10 -5.41
CA ALA A 51 4.72 8.61 -5.71
C ALA A 51 4.75 10.11 -6.03
N GLY A 52 5.43 10.92 -5.22
CA GLY A 52 5.60 12.35 -5.47
C GLY A 52 6.27 12.64 -6.82
N LYS A 53 7.34 11.90 -7.15
CA LYS A 53 8.01 12.02 -8.45
C LYS A 53 7.15 11.59 -9.62
N ALA A 54 6.36 10.52 -9.46
CA ALA A 54 5.52 9.99 -10.53
C ALA A 54 4.28 10.86 -10.78
N THR A 55 3.64 11.34 -9.71
CA THR A 55 2.41 12.13 -9.80
C THR A 55 2.68 13.59 -10.08
N ARG A 56 3.82 14.15 -9.65
CA ARG A 56 4.16 15.58 -9.78
C ARG A 56 2.98 16.47 -9.38
N PRO A 57 2.62 16.54 -8.09
CA PRO A 57 1.36 17.14 -7.64
C PRO A 57 1.16 18.59 -8.11
N ALA A 58 2.24 19.37 -8.19
CA ALA A 58 2.20 20.76 -8.69
C ALA A 58 1.81 20.88 -10.17
N GLU A 59 2.11 19.87 -10.99
CA GLU A 59 1.72 19.81 -12.42
C GLU A 59 0.37 19.10 -12.62
N THR A 60 0.00 18.22 -11.69
CA THR A 60 -1.22 17.39 -11.80
C THR A 60 -2.47 18.11 -11.30
N PHE A 61 -2.36 18.92 -10.25
CA PHE A 61 -3.48 19.65 -9.66
C PHE A 61 -3.42 21.14 -10.02
N ARG A 62 -4.54 21.73 -10.42
CA ARG A 62 -4.60 23.19 -10.68
C ARG A 62 -4.53 24.03 -9.40
N SER A 63 -4.96 23.46 -8.28
CA SER A 63 -5.01 24.15 -6.98
C SER A 63 -3.90 23.64 -6.05
N PRO A 64 -3.14 24.55 -5.39
CA PRO A 64 -2.14 24.15 -4.39
C PRO A 64 -2.78 23.43 -3.20
N THR A 65 -4.00 23.80 -2.81
CA THR A 65 -4.76 23.13 -1.75
C THR A 65 -5.10 21.70 -2.12
N ALA A 66 -5.43 21.42 -3.38
CA ALA A 66 -5.69 20.05 -3.85
C ALA A 66 -4.40 19.21 -3.82
N ALA A 67 -3.26 19.79 -4.21
CA ALA A 67 -1.96 19.12 -4.08
C ALA A 67 -1.59 18.81 -2.62
N GLN A 68 -1.86 19.74 -1.69
CA GLN A 68 -1.66 19.53 -0.25
C GLN A 68 -2.58 18.42 0.29
N LEU A 69 -3.87 18.45 -0.06
CA LEU A 69 -4.83 17.41 0.33
C LEU A 69 -4.44 16.03 -0.21
N TRP A 70 -3.88 15.97 -1.42
CA TRP A 70 -3.36 14.72 -1.97
C TRP A 70 -2.19 14.18 -1.15
N TRP A 71 -1.26 15.04 -0.72
CA TRP A 71 -0.16 14.64 0.16
C TRP A 71 -0.66 14.15 1.52
N VAL A 72 -1.60 14.85 2.14
CA VAL A 72 -2.22 14.45 3.42
C VAL A 72 -2.89 13.09 3.29
N LEU A 73 -3.70 12.90 2.24
CA LEU A 73 -4.36 11.63 1.94
C LEU A 73 -3.34 10.49 1.74
N THR A 74 -2.30 10.74 0.95
CA THR A 74 -1.28 9.72 0.62
C THR A 74 -0.43 9.35 1.83
N ALA A 75 -0.04 10.34 2.64
CA ALA A 75 0.67 10.11 3.90
C ALA A 75 -0.20 9.36 4.91
N GLY A 76 -1.48 9.74 5.04
CA GLY A 76 -2.45 9.01 5.87
C GLY A 76 -2.61 7.55 5.41
N ALA A 77 -2.71 7.31 4.10
CA ALA A 77 -2.77 5.96 3.54
C ALA A 77 -1.50 5.15 3.83
N ALA A 78 -0.32 5.79 3.83
CA ALA A 78 0.93 5.15 4.21
C ALA A 78 0.92 4.70 5.68
N VAL A 79 0.48 5.57 6.59
CA VAL A 79 0.34 5.24 8.02
C VAL A 79 -0.63 4.06 8.22
N VAL A 80 -1.80 4.11 7.59
CA VAL A 80 -2.77 3.00 7.64
C VAL A 80 -2.18 1.71 7.09
N SER A 81 -1.39 1.79 6.01
CA SER A 81 -0.72 0.62 5.40
C SER A 81 0.36 0.03 6.32
N ILE A 82 1.13 0.87 7.03
CA ILE A 82 2.11 0.41 8.04
C ILE A 82 1.39 -0.32 9.18
N THR A 83 0.33 0.27 9.73
CA THR A 83 -0.45 -0.37 10.80
C THR A 83 -1.07 -1.68 10.33
N ALA A 84 -1.57 -1.72 9.10
CA ALA A 84 -2.09 -2.94 8.50
C ALA A 84 -0.99 -4.00 8.30
N ALA A 85 0.22 -3.61 7.89
CA ALA A 85 1.37 -4.50 7.74
C ALA A 85 1.83 -5.07 9.09
N LEU A 86 1.92 -4.24 10.13
CA LEU A 86 2.25 -4.70 11.50
C LEU A 86 1.19 -5.64 12.06
N SER A 87 -0.10 -5.32 11.85
CA SER A 87 -1.21 -6.18 12.22
C SER A 87 -1.14 -7.53 11.50
N LEU A 88 -0.76 -7.54 10.21
CA LEU A 88 -0.58 -8.77 9.42
C LEU A 88 0.61 -9.60 9.91
N ALA A 89 1.73 -8.94 10.18
CA ALA A 89 2.94 -9.57 10.70
C ALA A 89 2.71 -10.19 12.09
N ALA A 90 1.84 -9.59 12.91
CA ALA A 90 1.48 -10.14 14.22
C ALA A 90 0.63 -11.41 14.14
N ASP A 91 -0.04 -11.61 13.00
CA ASP A 91 -0.87 -12.80 12.71
C ASP A 91 -0.08 -13.86 11.91
N ALA A 92 1.25 -13.71 11.78
CA ALA A 92 2.08 -14.60 11.00
C ALA A 92 1.96 -16.07 11.46
N GLY A 93 1.67 -16.97 10.52
CA GLY A 93 1.45 -18.39 10.78
C GLY A 93 0.03 -18.76 11.24
N ALA A 94 -0.88 -17.80 11.43
CA ALA A 94 -2.29 -18.05 11.72
C ALA A 94 -3.13 -18.12 10.44
N HIS A 95 -4.24 -18.86 10.44
CA HIS A 95 -5.18 -18.84 9.31
C HIS A 95 -5.91 -17.49 9.23
N LEU A 96 -5.70 -16.76 8.14
CA LEU A 96 -6.42 -15.51 7.85
C LEU A 96 -7.91 -15.78 7.60
N GLN A 97 -8.77 -15.09 8.34
CA GLN A 97 -10.21 -15.11 8.08
C GLN A 97 -10.55 -14.32 6.79
N PRO A 98 -11.53 -14.78 6.00
CA PRO A 98 -11.95 -14.08 4.77
C PRO A 98 -12.39 -12.62 4.98
N THR A 99 -13.02 -12.33 6.12
CA THR A 99 -13.44 -10.98 6.51
C THR A 99 -12.27 -10.01 6.66
N VAL A 100 -11.14 -10.50 7.18
CA VAL A 100 -9.91 -9.71 7.33
C VAL A 100 -9.30 -9.38 5.97
N LEU A 101 -9.39 -10.29 4.99
CA LEU A 101 -8.93 -10.03 3.62
C LEU A 101 -9.76 -8.92 2.95
N LEU A 102 -11.09 -8.94 3.12
CA LEU A 102 -11.97 -7.87 2.62
C LEU A 102 -11.69 -6.52 3.28
N ALA A 103 -11.45 -6.48 4.59
CA ALA A 103 -11.07 -5.24 5.25
C ALA A 103 -9.75 -4.69 4.71
N ARG A 104 -8.80 -5.57 4.38
CA ARG A 104 -7.50 -5.21 3.82
C ARG A 104 -7.57 -4.73 2.37
N TRP A 105 -8.56 -5.15 1.59
CA TRP A 105 -8.84 -4.59 0.25
C TRP A 105 -9.14 -3.09 0.28
N LEU A 106 -9.77 -2.61 1.36
CA LEU A 106 -10.12 -1.20 1.49
C LEU A 106 -8.88 -0.30 1.58
N VAL A 107 -7.77 -0.82 2.10
CA VAL A 107 -6.53 -0.07 2.30
C VAL A 107 -5.94 0.47 1.00
N PRO A 108 -5.77 -0.31 -0.09
CA PRO A 108 -5.37 0.24 -1.38
C PRO A 108 -6.53 0.89 -2.14
N PHE A 109 -7.77 0.41 -1.99
CA PHE A 109 -8.92 0.87 -2.78
C PHE A 109 -9.38 2.29 -2.42
N VAL A 110 -9.72 2.52 -1.15
CA VAL A 110 -10.33 3.77 -0.68
C VAL A 110 -9.44 4.99 -0.98
N PRO A 111 -8.14 5.02 -0.64
CA PRO A 111 -7.30 6.18 -0.93
C PRO A 111 -7.07 6.38 -2.43
N ALA A 112 -7.10 5.33 -3.26
CA ALA A 112 -7.04 5.45 -4.71
C ALA A 112 -8.28 6.15 -5.28
N VAL A 113 -9.47 5.74 -4.82
CA VAL A 113 -10.73 6.39 -5.21
C VAL A 113 -10.76 7.85 -4.72
N LEU A 114 -10.44 8.11 -3.46
CA LEU A 114 -10.43 9.47 -2.90
C LEU A 114 -9.46 10.40 -3.63
N ALA A 115 -8.28 9.91 -4.01
CA ALA A 115 -7.32 10.69 -4.80
C ALA A 115 -7.85 11.01 -6.21
N GLY A 116 -8.53 10.06 -6.85
CA GLY A 116 -9.21 10.29 -8.12
C GLY A 116 -10.34 11.32 -7.99
N VAL A 117 -11.16 11.24 -6.94
CA VAL A 117 -12.24 12.21 -6.66
C VAL A 117 -11.67 13.61 -6.41
N LEU A 118 -10.55 13.72 -5.71
CA LEU A 118 -9.88 15.00 -5.45
C LEU A 118 -9.47 15.71 -6.75
N ALA A 119 -8.99 14.94 -7.74
CA ALA A 119 -8.59 15.43 -9.06
C ALA A 119 -9.75 15.54 -10.07
N ARG A 120 -11.01 15.36 -9.66
CA ARG A 120 -12.16 15.30 -10.61
C ARG A 120 -12.32 16.52 -11.50
N ARG A 121 -11.91 17.70 -11.01
CA ARG A 121 -12.00 18.98 -11.73
C ARG A 121 -10.79 19.25 -12.64
N ASP A 122 -9.73 18.46 -12.51
CA ASP A 122 -8.45 18.65 -13.22
C ASP A 122 -8.32 17.76 -14.47
N GLY A 123 -9.38 17.02 -14.81
CA GLY A 123 -9.47 16.17 -16.00
C GLY A 123 -9.07 14.71 -15.78
N ARG A 124 -9.36 13.85 -16.76
CA ARG A 124 -9.15 12.39 -16.65
C ARG A 124 -7.70 12.00 -16.38
N GLY A 125 -6.75 12.68 -17.04
CA GLY A 125 -5.32 12.42 -16.84
C GLY A 125 -4.84 12.73 -15.43
N ALA A 126 -5.34 13.80 -14.80
CA ALA A 126 -5.01 14.14 -13.42
C ALA A 126 -5.58 13.13 -12.43
N ARG A 127 -6.84 12.72 -12.65
CA ARG A 127 -7.51 11.67 -11.86
C ARG A 127 -6.76 10.35 -11.84
N ILE A 128 -6.38 9.86 -13.02
CA ILE A 128 -5.60 8.61 -13.14
C ILE A 128 -4.23 8.79 -12.47
N ARG A 129 -3.52 9.89 -12.73
CA ARG A 129 -2.20 10.14 -12.10
C ARG A 129 -2.27 10.24 -10.58
N ALA A 130 -3.31 10.85 -10.02
CA ALA A 130 -3.53 10.97 -8.58
C ALA A 130 -3.81 9.59 -7.94
N ALA A 131 -4.67 8.78 -8.58
CA ALA A 131 -4.96 7.42 -8.13
C ALA A 131 -3.76 6.48 -8.26
N LEU A 132 -3.02 6.55 -9.38
CA LEU A 132 -1.74 5.83 -9.58
C LEU A 132 -0.70 6.23 -8.55
N GLY A 133 -0.64 7.51 -8.18
CA GLY A 133 0.23 8.02 -7.15
C GLY A 133 -0.03 7.43 -5.77
N THR A 134 -1.30 7.35 -5.36
CA THR A 134 -1.64 6.72 -4.07
C THR A 134 -1.44 5.20 -4.10
N GLY A 135 -1.75 4.55 -5.21
CA GLY A 135 -1.45 3.13 -5.43
C GLY A 135 0.03 2.79 -5.36
N ALA A 136 0.89 3.70 -5.81
CA ALA A 136 2.34 3.57 -5.71
C ALA A 136 2.86 3.54 -4.25
N VAL A 137 2.01 3.91 -3.28
CA VAL A 137 2.32 3.83 -1.85
C VAL A 137 1.66 2.62 -1.19
N THR A 138 0.36 2.43 -1.43
CA THR A 138 -0.39 1.37 -0.75
C THR A 138 -0.02 -0.02 -1.25
N LEU A 139 0.23 -0.21 -2.56
CA LEU A 139 0.56 -1.53 -3.12
C LEU A 139 1.92 -2.07 -2.64
N PRO A 140 3.03 -1.31 -2.66
CA PRO A 140 4.30 -1.83 -2.15
C PRO A 140 4.23 -2.13 -0.65
N LEU A 141 3.59 -1.27 0.14
CA LEU A 141 3.44 -1.51 1.59
C LEU A 141 2.53 -2.71 1.89
N PHE A 142 1.52 -2.95 1.06
CA PHE A 142 0.70 -4.15 1.13
C PHE A 142 1.53 -5.41 0.84
N ALA A 143 2.37 -5.37 -0.20
CA ALA A 143 3.28 -6.47 -0.53
C ALA A 143 4.28 -6.75 0.61
N VAL A 144 4.82 -5.69 1.22
CA VAL A 144 5.68 -5.80 2.42
C VAL A 144 4.94 -6.48 3.57
N GLY A 145 3.70 -6.06 3.87
CA GLY A 145 2.90 -6.69 4.93
C GLY A 145 2.67 -8.19 4.70
N TRP A 146 2.38 -8.59 3.47
CA TRP A 146 2.22 -10.01 3.11
C TRP A 146 3.52 -10.79 3.20
N ALA A 147 4.62 -10.22 2.74
CA ALA A 147 5.94 -10.83 2.86
C ALA A 147 6.33 -11.05 4.33
N LEU A 148 6.02 -10.09 5.22
CA LEU A 148 6.24 -10.25 6.66
C LEU A 148 5.39 -11.38 7.25
N TYR A 149 4.12 -11.48 6.88
CA TYR A 149 3.24 -12.57 7.34
C TYR A 149 3.68 -13.95 6.86
N ALA A 150 4.18 -14.05 5.64
CA ALA A 150 4.66 -15.30 5.06
C ALA A 150 6.10 -15.65 5.49
N SER A 151 6.82 -14.73 6.14
CA SER A 151 8.24 -14.91 6.52
C SER A 151 8.54 -16.16 7.38
N PRO A 152 7.65 -16.66 8.26
CA PRO A 152 7.91 -17.89 9.01
C PRO A 152 7.93 -19.16 8.15
N ALA A 153 7.25 -19.16 6.98
CA ALA A 153 7.14 -20.33 6.10
C ALA A 153 8.35 -20.53 5.17
N GLY A 154 9.29 -19.57 5.14
CA GLY A 154 10.48 -19.61 4.28
C GLY A 154 10.23 -19.12 2.84
N VAL A 155 11.28 -18.56 2.23
CA VAL A 155 11.23 -17.72 1.01
C VAL A 155 10.64 -18.43 -0.23
N ALA A 156 10.80 -19.75 -0.35
CA ALA A 156 10.44 -20.50 -1.57
C ALA A 156 8.94 -20.85 -1.67
N LEU A 157 8.27 -21.17 -0.55
CA LEU A 157 6.81 -21.41 -0.51
C LEU A 157 6.03 -20.10 -0.36
N ALA A 158 6.64 -19.09 0.28
CA ALA A 158 6.04 -17.78 0.50
C ALA A 158 5.88 -16.94 -0.78
N THR A 159 6.76 -17.06 -1.76
CA THR A 159 6.77 -16.14 -2.92
C THR A 159 5.56 -16.31 -3.84
N ALA A 160 5.12 -17.54 -4.12
CA ALA A 160 3.94 -17.78 -4.97
C ALA A 160 2.64 -17.33 -4.29
N ASP A 161 2.51 -17.54 -2.97
CA ASP A 161 1.34 -17.13 -2.20
C ASP A 161 1.31 -15.60 -2.00
N VAL A 162 2.45 -15.00 -1.68
CA VAL A 162 2.61 -13.53 -1.59
C VAL A 162 2.28 -12.86 -2.92
N VAL A 163 2.80 -13.37 -4.05
CA VAL A 163 2.49 -12.82 -5.37
C VAL A 163 1.00 -12.97 -5.68
N SER A 164 0.41 -14.13 -5.42
CA SER A 164 -1.02 -14.37 -5.65
C SER A 164 -1.90 -13.44 -4.81
N MET A 165 -1.58 -13.27 -3.52
CA MET A 165 -2.32 -12.40 -2.61
C MET A 165 -2.12 -10.92 -2.90
N VAL A 166 -0.92 -10.50 -3.32
CA VAL A 166 -0.67 -9.12 -3.75
C VAL A 166 -1.45 -8.80 -5.03
N LEU A 167 -1.50 -9.73 -5.99
CA LEU A 167 -2.27 -9.56 -7.21
C LEU A 167 -3.78 -9.52 -6.92
N LEU A 168 -4.29 -10.48 -6.15
CA LEU A 168 -5.72 -10.60 -5.86
C LEU A 168 -6.20 -9.51 -4.90
N ALA A 169 -5.49 -9.26 -3.81
CA ALA A 169 -5.96 -8.40 -2.73
C ALA A 169 -5.37 -6.99 -2.70
N GLY A 170 -4.35 -6.74 -3.52
CA GLY A 170 -3.80 -5.40 -3.75
C GLY A 170 -4.12 -4.89 -5.16
N ALA A 171 -3.61 -5.58 -6.18
CA ALA A 171 -3.64 -5.06 -7.55
C ALA A 171 -5.05 -5.05 -8.16
N ALA A 172 -5.88 -6.06 -7.91
CA ALA A 172 -7.25 -6.10 -8.41
C ALA A 172 -8.14 -4.97 -7.85
N PRO A 173 -8.25 -4.75 -6.52
CA PRO A 173 -9.00 -3.60 -6.00
C PRO A 173 -8.45 -2.28 -6.52
N PHE A 174 -7.11 -2.16 -6.61
CA PHE A 174 -6.49 -0.96 -7.14
C PHE A 174 -6.86 -0.70 -8.62
N ALA A 175 -6.82 -1.74 -9.46
CA ALA A 175 -7.23 -1.64 -10.85
C ALA A 175 -8.71 -1.26 -10.98
N LEU A 176 -9.58 -1.80 -10.12
CA LEU A 176 -10.99 -1.41 -10.05
C LEU A 176 -11.16 0.06 -9.65
N ALA A 177 -10.40 0.55 -8.67
CA ALA A 177 -10.43 1.96 -8.28
C ALA A 177 -10.01 2.88 -9.43
N VAL A 178 -8.93 2.53 -10.14
CA VAL A 178 -8.48 3.28 -11.31
C VAL A 178 -9.51 3.25 -12.42
N ALA A 179 -10.11 2.08 -12.70
CA ALA A 179 -11.15 1.94 -13.71
C ALA A 179 -12.38 2.79 -13.36
N PHE A 180 -12.82 2.78 -12.11
CA PHE A 180 -13.93 3.59 -11.59
C PHE A 180 -13.65 5.09 -11.79
N VAL A 181 -12.47 5.55 -11.36
CA VAL A 181 -12.03 6.94 -11.50
C VAL A 181 -11.90 7.36 -12.97
N ALA A 182 -11.48 6.44 -13.84
CA ALA A 182 -11.31 6.68 -15.27
C ALA A 182 -12.63 6.64 -16.06
N ALA A 183 -13.64 5.92 -15.58
CA ALA A 183 -14.94 5.75 -16.24
C ALA A 183 -15.87 6.96 -16.08
N GLU A 184 -15.65 7.78 -15.05
CA GLU A 184 -16.48 8.95 -14.76
C GLU A 184 -16.30 10.02 -15.86
N ARG A 185 -17.27 10.12 -16.79
CA ARG A 185 -17.27 11.14 -17.85
C ARG A 185 -17.82 12.46 -17.32
N ARG A 186 -16.98 13.48 -17.30
CA ARG A 186 -17.35 14.90 -17.24
C ARG A 186 -16.43 15.66 -18.16
#